data_AF-A0A329H934-F1
#
_entry.id   AF-A0A329H934-F1
#
_cell.length_a   1.000
_cell.length_b   1.000
_cell.length_c   1.000
_cell.angle_alpha   90.00
_cell.angle_beta   90.00
_cell.angle_gamma   90.00
#
_symmetry.space_group_name_H-M   'P 1'
#
loop_
_entity.id
_entity.type
_entity.pdbx_description
1 polymer ?
#
loop_
_entity_poly.entity_id
_entity_poly.type
_entity_poly.pdbx_seq_one_letter_code
_entity_poly.pdbx_strand_id
1 'polypeptide(L)'
;MVSLRAVIGVVALLFATLSAADSAVEQEQAALEHFAADLKEMQVSTKQQVDFTLRNEDFSYLKQSQPLASPLEAPKPPVDTRKVVYQILVSWSLGEAEIKQLLQNYDGDESVELVFRGVPEDMPFALALAKLQRLSLETKTKTSVLINPVVFEEAGVDQVPAIRKLVDQKSVYLAKGTTSTASADEAFARRKEPVLSLGPLVEIAERDLIEVMKERLAKVDMEKMKARALNTFWDKQTFAELPRATRHRVRALDPTVLVPADMTAADGTVIHKAGDRINPLDMRPFTQRLVIIDPLDPQQVALAKKQVADYGAKQNVVVIVSRVAREQGWDGFAALQNEIDHAAYVLRDDVRSRFAIDFVPSVVTADRHSFYIEEFAP
;
A
#
# COMPACT_ATOMS: atom_id res chain seq x y z
N MET A 1 -7.54 -15.45 23.64
CA MET A 1 -8.69 -14.66 23.16
C MET A 1 -8.30 -13.19 23.20
N VAL A 2 -7.62 -12.70 22.16
CA VAL A 2 -7.29 -11.28 21.99
C VAL A 2 -8.00 -10.82 20.73
N SER A 3 -8.62 -9.65 20.85
CA SER A 3 -9.72 -9.10 20.06
C SER A 3 -9.48 -9.01 18.55
N LEU A 4 -10.42 -9.53 17.77
CA LEU A 4 -10.54 -9.37 16.30
C LEU A 4 -11.05 -7.96 15.90
N ARG A 5 -11.22 -7.03 16.85
CA ARG A 5 -11.83 -5.70 16.62
C ARG A 5 -10.87 -4.64 16.04
N ALA A 6 -9.58 -4.94 15.88
CA ALA A 6 -8.57 -3.92 15.55
C ALA A 6 -8.24 -3.73 14.05
N VAL A 7 -8.96 -4.39 13.12
CA VAL A 7 -8.52 -4.49 11.70
C VAL A 7 -9.52 -3.88 10.69
N ILE A 8 -10.57 -3.17 11.13
CA ILE A 8 -11.63 -2.73 10.20
C ILE A 8 -11.45 -1.23 9.91
N GLY A 9 -11.02 -0.95 8.67
CA GLY A 9 -10.56 0.34 8.19
C GLY A 9 -11.66 1.41 8.05
N VAL A 10 -11.27 2.63 8.40
CA VAL A 10 -12.00 3.87 8.13
C VAL A 10 -11.81 4.23 6.66
N VAL A 11 -12.90 4.46 5.93
CA VAL A 11 -12.83 5.04 4.57
C VAL A 11 -13.07 6.53 4.69
N ALA A 12 -12.03 7.33 4.50
CA ALA A 12 -12.07 8.79 4.53
C ALA A 12 -11.98 9.36 3.12
N LEU A 13 -12.90 10.27 2.76
CA LEU A 13 -12.83 11.04 1.52
C LEU A 13 -12.33 12.46 1.82
N LEU A 14 -11.22 12.84 1.20
CA LEU A 14 -10.65 14.19 1.24
C LEU A 14 -10.80 14.85 -0.13
N PHE A 15 -11.36 16.07 -0.19
CA PHE A 15 -11.68 16.77 -1.43
C PHE A 15 -10.74 17.97 -1.68
N ALA A 16 -10.16 18.05 -2.88
CA ALA A 16 -9.47 19.24 -3.41
C ALA A 16 -10.35 19.96 -4.44
N THR A 17 -10.42 21.28 -4.37
CA THR A 17 -11.27 22.15 -5.21
C THR A 17 -10.67 22.40 -6.59
N LEU A 18 -11.41 22.26 -7.70
CA LEU A 18 -11.09 22.91 -8.98
C LEU A 18 -12.34 23.18 -9.85
N SER A 19 -12.26 24.24 -10.65
CA SER A 19 -13.31 24.94 -11.41
C SER A 19 -13.96 24.15 -12.57
N ALA A 20 -15.21 24.53 -12.88
CA ALA A 20 -16.19 23.85 -13.74
C ALA A 20 -15.99 24.04 -15.27
N ALA A 21 -16.33 23.03 -16.09
CA ALA A 21 -17.66 22.92 -16.73
C ALA A 21 -17.68 21.96 -17.95
N ASP A 22 -16.56 21.72 -18.64
CA ASP A 22 -16.50 20.78 -19.79
C ASP A 22 -15.94 19.38 -19.42
N SER A 23 -15.61 19.20 -18.14
CA SER A 23 -14.75 18.13 -17.65
C SER A 23 -15.48 16.93 -17.06
N ALA A 24 -16.82 16.87 -17.06
CA ALA A 24 -17.55 15.88 -16.26
C ALA A 24 -17.31 14.42 -16.72
N VAL A 25 -17.19 14.18 -18.02
CA VAL A 25 -16.90 12.83 -18.58
C VAL A 25 -15.40 12.49 -18.47
N GLU A 26 -14.51 13.47 -18.66
CA GLU A 26 -13.07 13.29 -18.46
C GLU A 26 -12.69 13.13 -16.98
N GLN A 27 -13.42 13.77 -16.07
CA GLN A 27 -13.27 13.63 -14.62
C GLN A 27 -13.90 12.34 -14.10
N GLU A 28 -14.98 11.86 -14.70
CA GLU A 28 -15.52 10.52 -14.43
C GLU A 28 -14.54 9.42 -14.86
N GLN A 29 -13.92 9.56 -16.05
CA GLN A 29 -12.82 8.68 -16.47
C GLN A 29 -11.58 8.83 -15.60
N ALA A 30 -11.16 10.04 -15.24
CA ALA A 30 -10.00 10.26 -14.38
C ALA A 30 -10.24 9.74 -12.96
N ALA A 31 -11.46 9.83 -12.41
CA ALA A 31 -11.83 9.30 -11.10
C ALA A 31 -11.95 7.77 -11.12
N LEU A 32 -12.45 7.18 -12.21
CA LEU A 32 -12.43 5.73 -12.42
C LEU A 32 -11.00 5.21 -12.61
N GLU A 33 -10.13 5.98 -13.27
CA GLU A 33 -8.71 5.68 -13.42
C GLU A 33 -7.96 5.84 -12.09
N HIS A 34 -8.27 6.87 -11.29
CA HIS A 34 -7.69 7.07 -9.97
C HIS A 34 -8.17 6.02 -8.98
N PHE A 35 -9.44 5.64 -9.02
CA PHE A 35 -9.98 4.54 -8.22
C PHE A 35 -9.46 3.17 -8.69
N ALA A 36 -9.25 2.97 -9.99
CA ALA A 36 -8.55 1.82 -10.53
C ALA A 36 -7.05 1.85 -10.20
N ALA A 37 -6.47 3.04 -10.02
CA ALA A 37 -5.09 3.25 -9.56
C ALA A 37 -4.97 2.95 -8.06
N ASP A 38 -5.92 3.35 -7.22
CA ASP A 38 -5.98 3.07 -5.77
C ASP A 38 -6.35 1.60 -5.50
N LEU A 39 -7.23 1.00 -6.29
CA LEU A 39 -7.45 -0.45 -6.31
C LEU A 39 -6.22 -1.19 -6.83
N LYS A 40 -5.52 -0.64 -7.83
CA LYS A 40 -4.19 -1.12 -8.21
C LYS A 40 -3.21 -0.91 -7.07
N GLU A 41 -3.30 0.13 -6.25
CA GLU A 41 -2.38 0.44 -5.17
C GLU A 41 -2.61 -0.47 -3.96
N MET A 42 -3.86 -0.83 -3.67
CA MET A 42 -4.24 -1.87 -2.70
C MET A 42 -3.97 -3.29 -3.21
N GLN A 43 -4.17 -3.55 -4.51
CA GLN A 43 -3.69 -4.77 -5.15
C GLN A 43 -2.16 -4.78 -5.23
N VAL A 44 -1.51 -3.62 -5.32
CA VAL A 44 -0.06 -3.41 -5.29
C VAL A 44 0.44 -3.50 -3.87
N SER A 45 -0.33 -3.20 -2.82
CA SER A 45 0.09 -3.40 -1.42
C SER A 45 -0.04 -4.88 -1.03
N THR A 46 -1.10 -5.54 -1.50
CA THR A 46 -1.28 -7.00 -1.37
C THR A 46 -0.29 -7.75 -2.26
N LYS A 47 -0.07 -7.29 -3.51
CA LYS A 47 1.04 -7.72 -4.35
C LYS A 47 2.38 -7.27 -3.82
N GLN A 48 2.52 -6.22 -3.00
CA GLN A 48 3.80 -5.80 -2.42
C GLN A 48 4.08 -6.63 -1.20
N GLN A 49 3.09 -7.13 -0.48
CA GLN A 49 3.28 -8.16 0.54
C GLN A 49 3.66 -9.48 -0.12
N VAL A 50 2.92 -9.92 -1.14
CA VAL A 50 3.27 -11.12 -1.91
C VAL A 50 4.61 -10.93 -2.65
N ASP A 51 4.86 -9.78 -3.25
CA ASP A 51 6.11 -9.39 -3.91
C ASP A 51 7.21 -9.12 -2.90
N PHE A 52 6.96 -8.72 -1.65
CA PHE A 52 8.00 -8.58 -0.62
C PHE A 52 8.47 -9.97 -0.18
N THR A 53 7.53 -10.90 -0.06
CA THR A 53 7.81 -12.32 0.15
C THR A 53 8.54 -12.94 -1.05
N LEU A 54 8.18 -12.56 -2.29
CA LEU A 54 8.85 -13.01 -3.52
C LEU A 54 10.16 -12.25 -3.84
N ARG A 55 10.31 -10.98 -3.42
CA ARG A 55 11.50 -10.12 -3.65
C ARG A 55 12.62 -10.41 -2.66
N ASN A 56 12.28 -10.85 -1.45
CA ASN A 56 13.27 -11.20 -0.42
C ASN A 56 13.58 -12.71 -0.38
N GLU A 57 12.87 -13.53 -1.16
CA GLU A 57 13.05 -14.99 -1.28
C GLU A 57 13.10 -15.78 0.05
N ASP A 58 12.53 -15.24 1.11
CA ASP A 58 12.47 -15.90 2.41
C ASP A 58 11.25 -16.83 2.49
N PHE A 59 11.37 -18.04 1.93
CA PHE A 59 10.32 -19.07 1.92
C PHE A 59 10.31 -19.97 3.18
N SER A 60 10.97 -19.57 4.26
CA SER A 60 11.06 -20.34 5.51
C SER A 60 9.68 -20.70 6.11
N TYR A 61 8.66 -19.89 5.82
CA TYR A 61 7.26 -20.11 6.21
C TYR A 61 6.57 -21.28 5.49
N LEU A 62 7.08 -21.78 4.34
CA LEU A 62 6.51 -22.95 3.66
C LEU A 62 6.90 -24.28 4.33
N LYS A 63 7.96 -24.30 5.14
CA LYS A 63 8.43 -25.49 5.88
C LYS A 63 7.82 -25.62 7.28
N GLN A 64 7.25 -24.55 7.82
CA GLN A 64 6.57 -24.57 9.10
C GLN A 64 5.07 -24.45 8.87
N SER A 65 4.35 -25.55 9.14
CA SER A 65 2.93 -25.48 9.50
C SER A 65 2.81 -24.76 10.85
N GLN A 66 3.06 -23.45 10.87
CA GLN A 66 2.70 -22.58 11.96
C GLN A 66 1.34 -21.96 11.66
N PRO A 67 0.48 -21.79 12.68
CA PRO A 67 -0.72 -20.98 12.55
C PRO A 67 -0.29 -19.58 12.07
N LEU A 68 -1.11 -18.98 11.18
CA LEU A 68 -0.88 -17.65 10.62
C LEU A 68 -0.18 -16.75 11.64
N ALA A 69 1.04 -16.33 11.31
CA ALA A 69 1.75 -15.31 12.06
C ALA A 69 0.81 -14.13 12.30
N SER A 70 0.97 -13.53 13.48
CA SER A 70 0.18 -12.47 14.08
C SER A 70 -0.45 -11.51 13.06
N PRO A 71 -1.69 -11.05 13.30
CA PRO A 71 -2.35 -10.10 12.40
C PRO A 71 -1.38 -8.97 12.12
N LEU A 72 -1.06 -8.77 10.83
CA LEU A 72 -0.44 -7.57 10.32
C LEU A 72 -1.01 -6.41 11.13
N GLU A 73 -0.17 -5.73 11.90
CA GLU A 73 -0.60 -4.54 12.64
C GLU A 73 -1.12 -3.60 11.55
N ALA A 74 -2.44 -3.46 11.48
CA ALA A 74 -3.07 -2.56 10.53
C ALA A 74 -2.35 -1.22 10.64
N PRO A 75 -2.07 -0.51 9.52
CA PRO A 75 -1.51 0.83 9.60
C PRO A 75 -2.35 1.59 10.63
N LYS A 76 -1.71 2.02 11.72
CA LYS A 76 -2.40 2.75 12.78
C LYS A 76 -3.14 3.88 12.07
N PRO A 77 -4.46 4.03 12.29
CA PRO A 77 -5.20 5.10 11.63
C PRO A 77 -4.42 6.40 11.87
N PRO A 78 -4.29 7.26 10.84
CA PRO A 78 -3.54 8.51 10.97
C PRO A 78 -3.99 9.18 12.27
N VAL A 79 -3.01 9.48 13.15
CA VAL A 79 -3.30 10.04 14.46
C VAL A 79 -3.95 11.39 14.21
N ASP A 80 -5.25 11.48 14.49
CA ASP A 80 -5.97 12.73 14.40
C ASP A 80 -5.37 13.72 15.40
N THR A 81 -4.69 14.74 14.89
CA THR A 81 -4.02 15.79 15.67
C THR A 81 -4.99 16.90 16.10
N ARG A 82 -6.27 16.85 15.68
CA ARG A 82 -7.29 17.81 16.08
C ARG A 82 -7.64 17.62 17.55
N LYS A 83 -7.62 18.72 18.30
CA LYS A 83 -7.94 18.73 19.74
C LYS A 83 -9.41 18.49 20.02
N VAL A 84 -10.30 18.90 19.12
CA VAL A 84 -11.76 18.75 19.27
C VAL A 84 -12.34 18.25 17.96
N VAL A 85 -13.16 17.20 18.04
CA VAL A 85 -13.83 16.59 16.89
C VAL A 85 -15.30 16.33 17.24
N TYR A 86 -16.21 16.73 16.35
CA TYR A 86 -17.62 16.42 16.41
C TYR A 86 -17.93 15.38 15.34
N GLN A 87 -18.26 14.18 15.79
CA GLN A 87 -18.75 13.11 14.92
C GLN A 87 -20.27 13.18 14.89
N ILE A 88 -20.83 13.58 13.75
CA ILE A 88 -22.27 13.60 13.51
C ILE A 88 -22.65 12.28 12.84
N LEU A 89 -23.24 11.37 13.62
CA LEU A 89 -23.72 10.08 13.18
C LEU A 89 -25.04 10.27 12.42
N VAL A 90 -25.03 9.90 11.15
CA VAL A 90 -26.14 10.09 10.20
C VAL A 90 -26.43 8.79 9.46
N SER A 91 -27.62 8.71 8.85
CA SER A 91 -28.05 7.60 8.01
C SER A 91 -28.76 8.14 6.76
N TRP A 92 -28.80 7.32 5.71
CA TRP A 92 -29.62 7.56 4.54
C TRP A 92 -31.13 7.70 4.85
N SER A 93 -31.59 7.21 6.00
CA SER A 93 -32.98 7.36 6.46
C SER A 93 -33.38 8.81 6.78
N LEU A 94 -32.42 9.70 7.03
CA LEU A 94 -32.68 11.14 7.19
C LEU A 94 -33.14 11.80 5.89
N GLY A 95 -32.89 11.16 4.74
CA GLY A 95 -33.20 11.70 3.43
C GLY A 95 -32.07 12.56 2.86
N GLU A 96 -32.00 12.60 1.52
CA GLU A 96 -30.92 13.28 0.82
C GLU A 96 -30.89 14.80 1.05
N ALA A 97 -32.06 15.43 1.19
CA ALA A 97 -32.16 16.87 1.41
C ALA A 97 -31.53 17.29 2.76
N GLU A 98 -31.79 16.52 3.82
CA GLU A 98 -31.20 16.75 5.15
C GLU A 98 -29.69 16.57 5.11
N ILE A 99 -29.20 15.49 4.48
CA ILE A 99 -27.75 15.25 4.34
C ILE A 99 -27.06 16.39 3.59
N LYS A 100 -27.66 16.89 2.50
CA LYS A 100 -27.13 18.06 1.75
C LYS A 100 -27.08 19.30 2.64
N GLN A 101 -28.11 19.55 3.43
CA GLN A 101 -28.17 20.68 4.35
C GLN A 101 -27.08 20.57 5.43
N LEU A 102 -26.83 19.38 5.98
CA LEU A 102 -25.76 19.16 6.95
C LEU A 102 -24.37 19.44 6.39
N LEU A 103 -24.11 18.95 5.17
CA LEU A 103 -22.86 19.23 4.46
C LEU A 103 -22.66 20.74 4.27
N GLN A 104 -23.71 21.48 3.91
CA GLN A 104 -23.64 22.93 3.72
C GLN A 104 -23.46 23.68 5.05
N ASN A 105 -24.15 23.26 6.12
CA ASN A 105 -24.08 23.90 7.42
C ASN A 105 -22.69 23.82 8.05
N TYR A 106 -21.94 22.74 7.76
CA TYR A 106 -20.62 22.47 8.30
C TYR A 106 -19.51 22.61 7.24
N ASP A 107 -19.77 23.38 6.18
CA ASP A 107 -18.77 23.61 5.16
C ASP A 107 -17.58 24.39 5.72
N GLY A 108 -16.36 23.86 5.50
CA GLY A 108 -15.12 24.45 5.99
C GLY A 108 -14.85 24.26 7.48
N ASP A 109 -15.74 23.62 8.25
CA ASP A 109 -15.47 23.28 9.64
C ASP A 109 -14.65 21.98 9.73
N GLU A 110 -13.35 22.12 9.90
CA GLU A 110 -12.41 20.99 10.02
C GLU A 110 -12.61 20.17 11.30
N SER A 111 -13.39 20.66 12.27
CA SER A 111 -13.70 19.92 13.50
C SER A 111 -14.90 18.98 13.36
N VAL A 112 -15.65 19.05 12.26
CA VAL A 112 -16.89 18.29 12.07
C VAL A 112 -16.72 17.18 11.04
N GLU A 113 -17.21 16.00 11.38
CA GLU A 113 -17.22 14.83 10.51
C GLU A 113 -18.61 14.21 10.47
N LEU A 114 -19.14 13.99 9.27
CA LEU A 114 -20.36 13.22 9.08
C LEU A 114 -19.98 11.74 8.98
N VAL A 115 -20.56 10.91 9.83
CA VAL A 115 -20.22 9.48 9.93
C VAL A 115 -21.44 8.65 9.60
N PHE A 116 -21.32 7.82 8.56
CA PHE A 116 -22.30 6.80 8.18
C PHE A 116 -21.88 5.44 8.73
N ARG A 117 -22.86 4.58 9.05
CA ARG A 117 -22.57 3.23 9.56
C ARG A 117 -22.07 2.29 8.47
N GLY A 118 -22.58 2.46 7.26
CA GLY A 118 -22.29 1.55 6.15
C GLY A 118 -22.94 1.98 4.85
N VAL A 119 -23.32 0.98 4.04
CA VAL A 119 -23.90 1.19 2.70
C VAL A 119 -25.34 0.69 2.63
N PRO A 120 -26.23 1.36 1.88
CA PRO A 120 -27.62 0.90 1.71
C PRO A 120 -27.71 -0.53 1.18
N GLU A 121 -28.71 -1.29 1.64
CA GLU A 121 -28.87 -2.71 1.29
C GLU A 121 -28.98 -2.96 -0.23
N ASP A 122 -29.75 -2.13 -0.92
CA ASP A 122 -30.04 -2.29 -2.35
C ASP A 122 -28.98 -1.67 -3.26
N MET A 123 -27.82 -1.29 -2.71
CA MET A 123 -26.79 -0.56 -3.44
C MET A 123 -25.41 -1.23 -3.34
N PRO A 124 -24.75 -1.53 -4.48
CA PRO A 124 -23.35 -1.92 -4.49
C PRO A 124 -22.47 -0.84 -3.83
N PHE A 125 -21.51 -1.27 -3.01
CA PHE A 125 -20.58 -0.38 -2.29
C PHE A 125 -19.97 0.73 -3.17
N ALA A 126 -19.52 0.40 -4.39
CA ALA A 126 -18.95 1.38 -5.32
C ALA A 126 -19.96 2.47 -5.72
N LEU A 127 -21.22 2.11 -5.91
CA LEU A 127 -22.30 3.05 -6.20
C LEU A 127 -22.67 3.92 -4.99
N ALA A 128 -22.61 3.35 -3.77
CA ALA A 128 -22.83 4.11 -2.55
C ALA A 128 -21.74 5.17 -2.33
N LEU A 129 -20.48 4.82 -2.60
CA LEU A 129 -19.35 5.74 -2.55
C LEU A 129 -19.47 6.84 -3.61
N ALA A 130 -19.79 6.47 -4.86
CA ALA A 130 -20.04 7.42 -5.93
C ALA A 130 -21.20 8.38 -5.59
N LYS A 131 -22.25 7.88 -4.92
CA LYS A 131 -23.37 8.72 -4.45
C LYS A 131 -22.92 9.73 -3.40
N LEU A 132 -22.12 9.33 -2.40
CA LEU A 132 -21.56 10.26 -1.40
C LEU A 132 -20.65 11.31 -2.04
N GLN A 133 -19.78 10.89 -2.97
CA GLN A 133 -18.93 11.80 -3.75
C GLN A 133 -19.76 12.81 -4.53
N ARG A 134 -20.81 12.35 -5.22
CA ARG A 134 -21.72 13.23 -5.97
C ARG A 134 -22.42 14.24 -5.05
N LEU A 135 -22.89 13.83 -3.88
CA LEU A 135 -23.51 14.75 -2.92
C LEU A 135 -22.53 15.85 -2.48
N SER A 136 -21.28 15.50 -2.17
CA SER A 136 -20.24 16.47 -1.82
C SER A 136 -19.88 17.41 -2.99
N LEU A 137 -19.83 16.90 -4.22
CA LEU A 137 -19.59 17.72 -5.42
C LEU A 137 -20.75 18.68 -5.71
N GLU A 138 -21.99 18.23 -5.55
CA GLU A 138 -23.19 19.06 -5.72
C GLU A 138 -23.28 20.16 -4.67
N THR A 139 -22.91 19.87 -3.41
CA THR A 139 -22.88 20.87 -2.34
C THR A 139 -21.64 21.75 -2.37
N LYS A 140 -20.56 21.31 -3.04
CA LYS A 140 -19.23 21.94 -3.07
C LYS A 140 -18.58 22.10 -1.69
N THR A 141 -18.91 21.19 -0.77
CA THR A 141 -18.52 21.32 0.64
C THR A 141 -17.24 20.56 0.94
N LYS A 142 -16.42 21.10 1.84
CA LYS A 142 -15.18 20.47 2.34
C LYS A 142 -15.38 19.58 3.56
N THR A 143 -16.60 19.46 4.06
CA THR A 143 -16.92 18.67 5.26
C THR A 143 -16.50 17.22 5.08
N SER A 144 -15.81 16.67 6.08
CA SER A 144 -15.34 15.28 6.08
C SER A 144 -16.53 14.32 6.17
N VAL A 145 -16.59 13.35 5.25
CA VAL A 145 -17.60 12.29 5.25
C VAL A 145 -16.90 10.94 5.37
N LEU A 146 -17.30 10.18 6.38
CA LEU A 146 -16.70 8.90 6.75
C LEU A 146 -17.74 7.79 6.73
N ILE A 147 -17.32 6.59 6.33
CA ILE A 147 -18.07 5.36 6.61
C ILE A 147 -17.29 4.60 7.69
N ASN A 148 -17.85 4.54 8.90
CA ASN A 148 -17.18 3.93 10.04
C ASN A 148 -18.19 3.27 11.01
N PRO A 149 -18.47 1.97 10.85
CA PRO A 149 -19.40 1.24 11.74
C PRO A 149 -18.90 1.14 13.19
N VAL A 150 -17.59 1.21 13.42
CA VAL A 150 -17.01 1.09 14.77
C VAL A 150 -17.45 2.26 15.66
N VAL A 151 -17.59 3.46 15.09
CA VAL A 151 -18.07 4.64 15.84
C VAL A 151 -19.50 4.45 16.35
N PHE A 152 -20.36 3.77 15.58
CA PHE A 152 -21.74 3.46 15.98
C PHE A 152 -21.75 2.39 17.08
N GLU A 153 -20.92 1.36 16.97
CA GLU A 153 -20.79 0.30 17.98
C GLU A 153 -20.24 0.87 19.31
N GLU A 154 -19.16 1.66 19.27
CA GLU A 154 -18.56 2.29 20.45
C GLU A 154 -19.50 3.27 21.16
N ALA A 155 -20.27 4.04 20.38
CA ALA A 155 -21.22 5.01 20.92
C ALA A 155 -22.55 4.37 21.37
N GLY A 156 -22.80 3.10 21.04
CA GLY A 156 -24.08 2.45 21.29
C GLY A 156 -25.24 3.18 20.59
N VAL A 157 -25.03 3.53 19.32
CA VAL A 157 -25.99 4.27 18.49
C VAL A 157 -26.57 3.34 17.45
N ASP A 158 -27.83 3.01 17.63
CA ASP A 158 -28.70 2.22 16.76
C ASP A 158 -29.71 3.09 15.98
N GLN A 159 -29.95 4.32 16.46
CA GLN A 159 -30.82 5.31 15.82
C GLN A 159 -30.14 6.67 15.68
N VAL A 160 -30.46 7.41 14.63
CA VAL A 160 -29.85 8.71 14.25
C VAL A 160 -30.90 9.82 14.19
N PRO A 161 -30.53 11.12 14.16
CA PRO A 161 -29.19 11.68 14.24
C PRO A 161 -28.59 11.63 15.65
N ALA A 162 -27.26 11.56 15.75
CA ALA A 162 -26.56 11.73 17.03
C ALA A 162 -25.23 12.47 16.84
N ILE A 163 -24.80 13.23 17.83
CA ILE A 163 -23.50 13.92 17.85
C ILE A 163 -22.66 13.39 18.99
N ARG A 164 -21.47 12.91 18.67
CA ARG A 164 -20.44 12.56 19.65
C ARG A 164 -19.34 13.61 19.60
N LYS A 165 -19.07 14.27 20.73
CA LYS A 165 -17.94 15.21 20.86
C LYS A 165 -16.75 14.52 21.48
N LEU A 166 -15.60 14.62 20.84
CA LEU A 166 -14.32 14.13 21.33
C LEU A 166 -13.38 15.30 21.62
N VAL A 167 -12.67 15.22 22.74
CA VAL A 167 -11.57 16.12 23.09
C VAL A 167 -10.36 15.28 23.43
N ASP A 168 -9.23 15.51 22.76
CA ASP A 168 -8.03 14.66 22.86
C ASP A 168 -8.36 13.17 22.69
N GLN A 169 -9.20 12.85 21.70
CA GLN A 169 -9.72 11.51 21.37
C GLN A 169 -10.59 10.86 22.46
N LYS A 170 -10.92 11.56 23.55
CA LYS A 170 -11.82 11.08 24.60
C LYS A 170 -13.21 11.62 24.38
N SER A 171 -14.20 10.73 24.42
CA SER A 171 -15.62 11.09 24.31
C SER A 171 -16.01 11.96 25.51
N VAL A 172 -16.45 13.19 25.25
CA VAL A 172 -16.96 14.12 26.27
C VAL A 172 -18.45 13.91 26.49
N TYR A 173 -19.22 13.86 25.41
CA TYR A 173 -20.65 13.56 25.45
C TYR A 173 -21.15 12.90 24.16
N LEU A 174 -22.34 12.31 24.25
CA LEU A 174 -23.15 11.83 23.14
C LEU A 174 -24.55 12.48 23.20
N ALA A 175 -24.92 13.27 22.20
CA ALA A 175 -26.22 13.91 22.10
C ALA A 175 -27.06 13.26 21.00
N LYS A 176 -28.12 12.55 21.37
CA LYS A 176 -29.05 11.87 20.47
C LYS A 176 -30.20 12.82 20.08
N GLY A 177 -30.64 12.75 18.82
CA GLY A 177 -31.78 13.48 18.28
C GLY A 177 -31.47 14.92 17.86
N THR A 178 -30.21 15.25 17.60
CA THR A 178 -29.79 16.55 17.07
C THR A 178 -28.68 16.39 16.05
N THR A 179 -28.63 17.32 15.09
CA THR A 179 -27.51 17.52 14.16
C THR A 179 -26.77 18.83 14.39
N SER A 180 -27.24 19.65 15.35
CA SER A 180 -26.62 20.92 15.75
C SER A 180 -25.61 20.75 16.88
N THR A 181 -24.33 20.97 16.56
CA THR A 181 -23.22 21.01 17.53
C THR A 181 -23.42 22.07 18.62
N ALA A 182 -23.93 23.25 18.26
CA ALA A 182 -24.22 24.33 19.21
C ALA A 182 -25.29 23.91 20.24
N SER A 183 -26.39 23.32 19.77
CA SER A 183 -27.47 22.85 20.66
C SER A 183 -27.00 21.72 21.57
N ALA A 184 -26.14 20.83 21.07
CA ALA A 184 -25.54 19.76 21.87
C ALA A 184 -24.60 20.30 22.96
N ASP A 185 -23.75 21.27 22.63
CA ASP A 185 -22.85 21.94 23.58
C ASP A 185 -23.61 22.71 24.65
N GLU A 186 -24.67 23.45 24.28
CA GLU A 186 -25.51 24.16 25.23
C GLU A 186 -26.22 23.20 26.20
N ALA A 187 -26.76 22.09 25.68
CA ALA A 187 -27.41 21.08 26.50
C ALA A 187 -26.42 20.41 27.47
N PHE A 188 -25.21 20.09 27.00
CA PHE A 188 -24.15 19.55 27.85
C PHE A 188 -23.69 20.55 28.91
N ALA A 189 -23.51 21.83 28.55
CA ALA A 189 -23.11 22.86 29.51
C ALA A 189 -24.13 23.03 30.64
N ARG A 190 -25.42 22.86 30.34
CA ARG A 190 -26.52 22.94 31.32
C ARG A 190 -26.64 21.69 32.19
N ARG A 191 -26.63 20.50 31.59
CA ARG A 191 -26.93 19.24 32.30
C ARG A 191 -25.69 18.51 32.82
N LYS A 192 -24.55 18.68 32.15
CA LYS A 192 -23.27 17.98 32.38
C LYS A 192 -23.40 16.45 32.38
N GLU A 193 -24.39 15.94 31.66
CA GLU A 193 -24.63 14.51 31.48
C GLU A 193 -23.85 14.01 30.26
N PRO A 194 -23.20 12.84 30.33
CA PRO A 194 -22.43 12.28 29.22
C PRO A 194 -23.31 11.81 28.05
N VAL A 195 -24.60 11.55 28.28
CA VAL A 195 -25.55 11.16 27.23
C VAL A 195 -26.79 12.06 27.32
N LEU A 196 -27.16 12.67 26.20
CA LEU A 196 -28.25 13.64 26.11
C LEU A 196 -29.27 13.17 25.07
N SER A 197 -30.56 13.45 25.31
CA SER A 197 -31.64 13.23 24.35
C SER A 197 -32.31 14.58 24.05
N LEU A 198 -32.23 15.02 22.79
CA LEU A 198 -32.56 16.39 22.39
C LEU A 198 -33.63 16.48 21.29
N GLY A 199 -34.05 15.35 20.71
CA GLY A 199 -35.04 15.35 19.64
C GLY A 199 -35.41 13.95 19.15
N PRO A 200 -36.18 13.86 18.05
CA PRO A 200 -36.62 12.59 17.49
C PRO A 200 -35.47 11.81 16.89
N LEU A 201 -35.66 10.49 16.82
CA LEU A 201 -34.71 9.53 16.29
C LEU A 201 -35.37 8.69 15.20
N VAL A 202 -34.59 8.26 14.24
CA VAL A 202 -34.98 7.35 13.15
C VAL A 202 -34.02 6.17 13.08
N GLU A 203 -34.56 5.03 12.65
CA GLU A 203 -33.78 3.82 12.42
C GLU A 203 -32.74 4.03 11.30
N ILE A 204 -31.59 3.36 11.43
CA ILE A 204 -30.53 3.39 10.41
C ILE A 204 -30.95 2.51 9.23
N ALA A 205 -30.94 3.07 8.02
CA ALA A 205 -31.34 2.35 6.81
C ALA A 205 -30.23 1.46 6.21
N GLU A 206 -28.97 1.80 6.43
CA GLU A 206 -27.84 1.05 5.89
C GLU A 206 -27.43 -0.16 6.75
N ARG A 207 -26.92 -1.21 6.08
CA ARG A 207 -26.30 -2.35 6.76
C ARG A 207 -24.93 -1.98 7.29
N ASP A 208 -24.52 -2.70 8.33
CA ASP A 208 -23.20 -2.59 8.90
C ASP A 208 -22.12 -2.98 7.88
N LEU A 209 -21.18 -2.07 7.59
CA LEU A 209 -20.13 -2.34 6.62
C LEU A 209 -19.26 -3.55 7.02
N ILE A 210 -19.08 -3.81 8.31
CA ILE A 210 -18.33 -4.98 8.80
C ILE A 210 -19.01 -6.27 8.37
N GLU A 211 -20.32 -6.33 8.51
CA GLU A 211 -21.10 -7.52 8.15
C GLU A 211 -21.09 -7.73 6.63
N VAL A 212 -21.25 -6.65 5.86
CA VAL A 212 -21.17 -6.70 4.39
C VAL A 212 -19.79 -7.19 3.93
N MET A 213 -18.71 -6.72 4.56
CA MET A 213 -17.35 -7.16 4.24
C MET A 213 -17.11 -8.62 4.63
N LYS A 214 -17.56 -9.07 5.82
CA LYS A 214 -17.47 -10.48 6.24
C LYS A 214 -18.18 -11.41 5.27
N GLU A 215 -19.40 -11.05 4.86
CA GLU A 215 -20.19 -11.85 3.91
C GLU A 215 -19.51 -11.95 2.54
N ARG A 216 -18.92 -10.84 2.06
CA ARG A 216 -18.15 -10.84 0.80
C ARG A 216 -16.88 -11.67 0.91
N LEU A 217 -16.15 -11.54 2.01
CA LEU A 217 -14.92 -12.29 2.23
C LEU A 217 -15.18 -13.80 2.33
N ALA A 218 -16.29 -14.21 2.94
CA ALA A 218 -16.72 -15.60 2.99
C ALA A 218 -17.02 -16.21 1.60
N LYS A 219 -17.34 -15.37 0.60
CA LYS A 219 -17.59 -15.78 -0.79
C LYS A 219 -16.34 -15.74 -1.66
N VAL A 220 -15.20 -15.26 -1.14
CA VAL A 220 -13.94 -15.15 -1.87
C VAL A 220 -13.12 -16.43 -1.72
N ASP A 221 -12.90 -17.12 -2.84
CA ASP A 221 -12.02 -18.28 -2.92
C ASP A 221 -10.56 -17.83 -3.04
N MET A 222 -9.90 -17.73 -1.89
CA MET A 222 -8.52 -17.26 -1.76
C MET A 222 -7.52 -18.20 -2.45
N GLU A 223 -7.79 -19.51 -2.44
CA GLU A 223 -6.96 -20.52 -3.09
C GLU A 223 -7.00 -20.36 -4.62
N LYS A 224 -8.18 -20.13 -5.18
CA LYS A 224 -8.33 -19.87 -6.61
C LYS A 224 -7.69 -18.55 -7.04
N MET A 225 -7.71 -17.52 -6.20
CA MET A 225 -7.01 -16.26 -6.47
C MET A 225 -5.48 -16.43 -6.42
N LYS A 226 -4.97 -17.15 -5.42
CA LYS A 226 -3.55 -17.49 -5.29
C LYS A 226 -3.06 -18.29 -6.49
N ALA A 227 -3.80 -19.32 -6.89
CA ALA A 227 -3.48 -20.13 -8.06
C ALA A 227 -3.46 -19.29 -9.35
N ARG A 228 -4.43 -18.40 -9.54
CA ARG A 228 -4.44 -17.46 -10.69
C ARG A 228 -3.25 -16.50 -10.66
N ALA A 229 -2.91 -15.96 -9.50
CA ALA A 229 -1.78 -15.05 -9.35
C ALA A 229 -0.45 -15.75 -9.68
N LEU A 230 -0.24 -16.97 -9.19
CA LEU A 230 0.95 -17.79 -9.47
C LEU A 230 1.05 -18.16 -10.95
N ASN A 231 -0.07 -18.55 -11.58
CA ASN A 231 -0.09 -18.94 -13.00
C ASN A 231 0.17 -17.75 -13.93
N THR A 232 -0.23 -16.53 -13.55
CA THR A 232 -0.03 -15.33 -14.40
C THR A 232 1.25 -14.56 -14.07
N PHE A 233 2.05 -15.03 -13.11
CA PHE A 233 3.22 -14.28 -12.63
C PHE A 233 4.31 -14.17 -13.71
N TRP A 234 4.73 -15.32 -14.27
CA TRP A 234 5.80 -15.38 -15.27
C TRP A 234 5.41 -14.72 -16.61
N ASP A 235 4.12 -14.77 -16.98
CA ASP A 235 3.60 -14.13 -18.18
C ASP A 235 3.74 -12.60 -18.16
N LYS A 236 3.63 -12.01 -16.97
CA LYS A 236 3.69 -10.56 -16.77
C LYS A 236 5.12 -10.05 -16.57
N GLN A 237 6.09 -10.95 -16.41
CA GLN A 237 7.47 -10.56 -16.15
C GLN A 237 8.21 -10.25 -17.45
N THR A 238 8.77 -9.05 -17.52
CA THR A 238 9.68 -8.65 -18.60
C THR A 238 11.09 -9.10 -18.23
N PHE A 239 11.67 -9.99 -19.04
CA PHE A 239 13.03 -10.46 -18.85
C PHE A 239 13.99 -9.65 -19.71
N ALA A 240 15.20 -9.42 -19.20
CA ALA A 240 16.28 -8.83 -19.97
C ALA A 240 17.01 -9.95 -20.70
N GLU A 241 16.69 -10.16 -21.98
CA GLU A 241 17.42 -11.11 -22.82
C GLU A 241 18.80 -10.54 -23.15
N LEU A 242 19.77 -10.85 -22.27
CA LEU A 242 21.15 -10.43 -22.44
C LEU A 242 21.88 -11.38 -23.41
N PRO A 243 22.61 -10.85 -24.41
CA PRO A 243 23.41 -11.67 -25.29
C PRO A 243 24.53 -12.39 -24.54
N ARG A 244 24.97 -13.53 -25.10
CA ARG A 244 26.10 -14.27 -24.56
C ARG A 244 27.42 -13.51 -24.78
N ALA A 245 28.28 -13.46 -23.76
CA ALA A 245 29.61 -12.88 -23.86
C ALA A 245 30.48 -13.70 -24.83
N THR A 246 31.12 -13.01 -25.77
CA THR A 246 31.94 -13.62 -26.84
C THR A 246 33.43 -13.60 -26.54
N ARG A 247 33.86 -12.81 -25.55
CA ARG A 247 35.25 -12.72 -25.10
C ARG A 247 35.30 -12.56 -23.58
N HIS A 248 36.31 -13.16 -22.97
CA HIS A 248 36.60 -12.90 -21.56
C HIS A 248 37.15 -11.48 -21.41
N ARG A 249 36.57 -10.68 -20.51
CA ARG A 249 37.08 -9.34 -20.19
C ARG A 249 36.65 -8.91 -18.79
N VAL A 250 37.46 -8.05 -18.18
CA VAL A 250 37.13 -7.35 -16.93
C VAL A 250 37.07 -5.85 -17.23
N ARG A 251 35.98 -5.20 -16.82
CA ARG A 251 35.83 -3.74 -16.90
C ARG A 251 35.61 -3.15 -15.51
N ALA A 252 36.25 -2.01 -15.27
CA ALA A 252 35.99 -1.20 -14.08
C ALA A 252 34.81 -0.25 -14.35
N LEU A 253 33.97 -0.04 -13.34
CA LEU A 253 32.86 0.90 -13.34
C LEU A 253 32.97 1.79 -12.11
N ASP A 254 33.12 3.10 -12.35
CA ASP A 254 33.10 4.12 -11.30
C ASP A 254 31.65 4.41 -10.89
N PRO A 255 31.24 4.13 -9.65
CA PRO A 255 29.88 4.37 -9.18
C PRO A 255 29.65 5.79 -8.67
N THR A 256 30.61 6.71 -8.84
CA THR A 256 30.51 8.10 -8.42
C THR A 256 29.34 8.81 -9.12
N VAL A 257 28.43 9.35 -8.32
CA VAL A 257 27.30 10.14 -8.78
C VAL A 257 27.50 11.61 -8.47
N LEU A 258 26.92 12.47 -9.30
CA LEU A 258 26.85 13.91 -9.06
C LEU A 258 25.55 14.23 -8.35
N VAL A 259 25.65 15.00 -7.26
CA VAL A 259 24.49 15.50 -6.52
C VAL A 259 23.81 16.57 -7.37
N PRO A 260 22.55 16.38 -7.80
CA PRO A 260 21.91 17.28 -8.76
C PRO A 260 21.41 18.59 -8.11
N ALA A 261 21.16 18.58 -6.80
CA ALA A 261 20.65 19.72 -6.05
C ALA A 261 21.12 19.65 -4.59
N ASP A 262 21.16 20.79 -3.91
CA ASP A 262 21.54 20.86 -2.49
C ASP A 262 20.66 19.92 -1.64
N MET A 263 21.31 19.08 -0.84
CA MET A 263 20.67 18.17 0.10
C MET A 263 20.78 18.75 1.50
N THR A 264 19.64 19.06 2.12
CA THR A 264 19.59 19.63 3.48
C THR A 264 18.93 18.68 4.45
N ALA A 265 19.42 18.64 5.69
CA ALA A 265 18.76 17.99 6.82
C ALA A 265 17.48 18.75 7.20
N ALA A 266 16.62 18.10 7.99
CA ALA A 266 15.35 18.69 8.44
C ALA A 266 15.52 19.96 9.29
N ASP A 267 16.72 20.17 9.87
CA ASP A 267 17.10 21.37 10.63
C ASP A 267 17.68 22.51 9.76
N GLY A 268 17.74 22.31 8.43
CA GLY A 268 18.27 23.27 7.47
C GLY A 268 19.78 23.17 7.23
N THR A 269 20.49 22.24 7.88
CA THR A 269 21.92 22.01 7.66
C THR A 269 22.16 21.39 6.28
N VAL A 270 23.04 21.98 5.47
CA VAL A 270 23.43 21.42 4.17
C VAL A 270 24.31 20.18 4.38
N ILE A 271 23.84 19.02 3.93
CA ILE A 271 24.53 17.72 3.97
C ILE A 271 25.46 17.60 2.75
N HIS A 272 24.95 17.92 1.56
CA HIS A 272 25.72 17.93 0.30
C HIS A 272 25.26 19.09 -0.58
N LYS A 273 26.17 19.69 -1.34
CA LYS A 273 25.85 20.74 -2.32
C LYS A 273 25.62 20.15 -3.70
N ALA A 274 24.83 20.85 -4.50
CA ALA A 274 24.73 20.59 -5.93
C ALA A 274 26.12 20.60 -6.57
N GLY A 275 26.44 19.54 -7.32
CA GLY A 275 27.75 19.33 -7.93
C GLY A 275 28.72 18.49 -7.10
N ASP A 276 28.40 18.15 -5.84
CA ASP A 276 29.21 17.22 -5.06
C ASP A 276 29.31 15.86 -5.75
N ARG A 277 30.49 15.24 -5.69
CA ARG A 277 30.75 13.90 -6.21
C ARG A 277 30.74 12.92 -5.05
N ILE A 278 29.81 11.96 -5.09
CA ILE A 278 29.66 10.96 -4.02
C ILE A 278 29.88 9.58 -4.61
N ASN A 279 30.84 8.84 -4.07
CA ASN A 279 31.01 7.43 -4.33
C ASN A 279 30.36 6.61 -3.20
N PRO A 280 29.30 5.83 -3.48
CA PRO A 280 28.63 5.02 -2.44
C PRO A 280 29.56 4.02 -1.74
N LEU A 281 30.63 3.57 -2.41
CA LEU A 281 31.59 2.61 -1.84
C LEU A 281 32.46 3.21 -0.73
N ASP A 282 32.63 4.54 -0.71
CA ASP A 282 33.31 5.24 0.39
C ASP A 282 32.47 5.25 1.67
N MET A 283 31.14 5.13 1.54
CA MET A 283 30.20 5.13 2.66
C MET A 283 29.88 3.71 3.15
N ARG A 284 29.66 2.77 2.23
CA ARG A 284 29.35 1.38 2.56
C ARG A 284 30.06 0.44 1.57
N PRO A 285 30.90 -0.48 2.07
CA PRO A 285 31.58 -1.43 1.20
C PRO A 285 30.57 -2.39 0.56
N PHE A 286 30.80 -2.74 -0.70
CA PHE A 286 30.04 -3.78 -1.38
C PHE A 286 30.62 -5.15 -1.05
N THR A 287 29.91 -5.91 -0.23
CA THR A 287 30.37 -7.20 0.31
C THR A 287 29.83 -8.42 -0.43
N GLN A 288 29.12 -8.19 -1.54
CA GLN A 288 28.46 -9.21 -2.32
C GLN A 288 29.27 -9.52 -3.59
N ARG A 289 29.12 -10.74 -4.11
CA ARG A 289 29.47 -11.10 -5.49
C ARG A 289 28.18 -11.40 -6.24
N LEU A 290 27.88 -10.64 -7.27
CA LEU A 290 26.73 -10.93 -8.13
C LEU A 290 27.18 -11.82 -9.27
N VAL A 291 26.44 -12.90 -9.55
CA VAL A 291 26.72 -13.84 -10.63
C VAL A 291 25.51 -13.86 -11.54
N ILE A 292 25.57 -13.15 -12.65
CA ILE A 292 24.48 -12.99 -13.61
C ILE A 292 24.65 -14.02 -14.71
N ILE A 293 23.66 -14.89 -14.91
CA ILE A 293 23.68 -15.99 -15.88
C ILE A 293 22.40 -16.06 -16.71
N ASP A 294 22.49 -16.68 -17.88
CA ASP A 294 21.33 -17.26 -18.56
C ASP A 294 21.13 -18.70 -18.07
N PRO A 295 20.02 -19.01 -17.37
CA PRO A 295 19.81 -20.35 -16.82
C PRO A 295 19.49 -21.41 -17.87
N LEU A 296 19.24 -21.02 -19.13
CA LEU A 296 19.03 -21.97 -20.22
C LEU A 296 20.35 -22.47 -20.82
N ASP A 297 21.49 -21.90 -20.43
CA ASP A 297 22.82 -22.29 -20.87
C ASP A 297 23.53 -23.10 -19.76
N PRO A 298 23.68 -24.43 -19.89
CA PRO A 298 24.26 -25.28 -18.85
C PRO A 298 25.70 -24.88 -18.46
N GLN A 299 26.47 -24.28 -19.37
CA GLN A 299 27.82 -23.83 -19.07
C GLN A 299 27.81 -22.64 -18.09
N GLN A 300 26.80 -21.77 -18.19
CA GLN A 300 26.64 -20.64 -17.28
C GLN A 300 26.13 -21.09 -15.91
N VAL A 301 25.23 -22.08 -15.87
CA VAL A 301 24.80 -22.72 -14.61
C VAL A 301 25.99 -23.35 -13.89
N ALA A 302 26.87 -24.06 -14.62
CA ALA A 302 28.09 -24.62 -14.07
C ALA A 302 29.05 -23.53 -13.54
N LEU A 303 29.17 -22.40 -14.24
CA LEU A 303 29.93 -21.25 -13.75
C LEU A 303 29.34 -20.71 -12.43
N ALA A 304 28.02 -20.56 -12.33
CA ALA A 304 27.38 -20.11 -11.09
C ALA A 304 27.65 -21.06 -9.92
N LYS A 305 27.52 -22.38 -10.13
CA LYS A 305 27.88 -23.40 -9.14
C LYS A 305 29.31 -23.27 -8.66
N LYS A 306 30.23 -23.07 -9.60
CA LYS A 306 31.64 -22.86 -9.27
C LYS A 306 31.86 -21.58 -8.45
N GLN A 307 31.23 -20.46 -8.83
CA GLN A 307 31.33 -19.21 -8.07
C GLN A 307 30.77 -19.33 -6.65
N VAL A 308 29.66 -20.05 -6.47
CA VAL A 308 29.09 -20.35 -5.15
C VAL A 308 30.04 -21.22 -4.33
N ALA A 309 30.55 -22.31 -4.90
CA ALA A 309 31.47 -23.22 -4.20
C ALA A 309 32.80 -22.56 -3.80
N ASP A 310 33.42 -21.81 -4.71
CA ASP A 310 34.74 -21.21 -4.50
C ASP A 310 34.71 -20.03 -3.51
N TYR A 311 33.57 -19.35 -3.40
CA TYR A 311 33.49 -18.06 -2.69
C TYR A 311 32.35 -17.90 -1.69
N GLY A 312 31.30 -18.73 -1.72
CA GLY A 312 30.14 -18.63 -0.84
C GLY A 312 30.47 -18.70 0.65
N ALA A 313 31.56 -19.36 1.02
CA ALA A 313 32.06 -19.40 2.40
C ALA A 313 32.77 -18.12 2.84
N LYS A 314 33.23 -17.27 1.91
CA LYS A 314 34.04 -16.07 2.17
C LYS A 314 33.29 -14.77 1.96
N GLN A 315 32.27 -14.77 1.10
CA GLN A 315 31.47 -13.60 0.76
C GLN A 315 30.08 -14.01 0.30
N ASN A 316 29.12 -13.10 0.40
CA ASN A 316 27.75 -13.39 -0.03
C ASN A 316 27.69 -13.45 -1.57
N VAL A 317 27.50 -14.65 -2.13
CA VAL A 317 27.31 -14.86 -3.56
C VAL A 317 25.81 -14.76 -3.86
N VAL A 318 25.43 -13.91 -4.80
CA VAL A 318 24.04 -13.72 -5.24
C VAL A 318 23.96 -14.14 -6.69
N VAL A 319 23.25 -15.24 -6.96
CA VAL A 319 23.02 -15.71 -8.33
C VAL A 319 21.80 -14.99 -8.90
N ILE A 320 21.94 -14.46 -10.11
CA ILE A 320 20.89 -13.69 -10.78
C ILE A 320 20.68 -14.26 -12.19
N VAL A 321 19.45 -14.58 -12.55
CA VAL A 321 19.08 -15.13 -13.86
C VAL A 321 18.53 -14.04 -14.78
N SER A 322 19.01 -13.99 -16.01
CA SER A 322 18.55 -13.01 -17.02
C SER A 322 17.11 -13.26 -17.48
N ARG A 323 16.66 -14.53 -17.45
CA ARG A 323 15.32 -14.98 -17.86
C ARG A 323 14.91 -16.25 -17.13
N VAL A 324 13.64 -16.64 -17.25
CA VAL A 324 13.11 -17.93 -16.78
C VAL A 324 12.38 -18.61 -17.93
N ALA A 325 12.53 -19.93 -18.06
CA ALA A 325 11.75 -20.73 -19.01
C ALA A 325 10.26 -20.65 -18.65
N ARG A 326 9.51 -19.80 -19.35
CA ARG A 326 8.09 -19.55 -19.06
C ARG A 326 7.25 -20.83 -19.10
N GLU A 327 7.58 -21.76 -19.98
CA GLU A 327 6.91 -23.07 -20.10
C GLU A 327 7.08 -23.96 -18.86
N GLN A 328 8.23 -23.84 -18.18
CA GLN A 328 8.56 -24.61 -16.98
C GLN A 328 8.19 -23.86 -15.69
N GLY A 329 7.94 -22.55 -15.79
CA GLY A 329 7.46 -21.70 -14.71
C GLY A 329 8.24 -21.85 -13.41
N TRP A 330 7.49 -22.08 -12.32
CA TRP A 330 8.05 -22.20 -10.98
C TRP A 330 8.85 -23.49 -10.77
N ASP A 331 8.45 -24.60 -11.39
CA ASP A 331 9.13 -25.88 -11.25
C ASP A 331 10.54 -25.84 -11.88
N GLY A 332 10.67 -25.21 -13.05
CA GLY A 332 11.96 -25.00 -13.70
C GLY A 332 12.89 -24.08 -12.89
N PHE A 333 12.34 -23.03 -12.30
CA PHE A 333 13.10 -22.11 -11.43
C PHE A 333 13.58 -22.80 -10.15
N ALA A 334 12.71 -23.59 -9.50
CA ALA A 334 13.07 -24.37 -8.31
C ALA A 334 14.10 -25.46 -8.63
N ALA A 335 13.96 -26.14 -9.78
CA ALA A 335 14.93 -27.12 -10.25
C ALA A 335 16.31 -26.49 -10.46
N LEU A 336 16.37 -25.29 -11.05
CA LEU A 336 17.62 -24.54 -11.21
C LEU A 336 18.26 -24.20 -9.85
N GLN A 337 17.49 -23.69 -8.89
CA GLN A 337 18.01 -23.35 -7.56
C GLN A 337 18.58 -24.59 -6.85
N ASN A 338 17.87 -25.72 -6.94
CA ASN A 338 18.34 -27.01 -6.41
C ASN A 338 19.60 -27.50 -7.15
N GLU A 339 19.68 -27.29 -8.46
CA GLU A 339 20.86 -27.64 -9.23
C GLU A 339 22.06 -26.80 -8.81
N ILE A 340 21.87 -25.49 -8.59
CA ILE A 340 22.94 -24.58 -8.16
C ILE A 340 23.31 -24.80 -6.69
N ASP A 341 22.41 -25.38 -5.91
CA ASP A 341 22.45 -25.47 -4.44
C ASP A 341 22.55 -24.08 -3.80
N HIS A 342 21.82 -23.10 -4.39
CA HIS A 342 21.82 -21.71 -3.94
C HIS A 342 20.56 -20.97 -4.37
N ALA A 343 20.19 -19.93 -3.61
CA ALA A 343 19.13 -19.01 -4.03
C ALA A 343 19.52 -18.30 -5.34
N ALA A 344 18.55 -18.06 -6.21
CA ALA A 344 18.74 -17.44 -7.50
C ALA A 344 17.62 -16.43 -7.70
N TYR A 345 17.95 -15.23 -8.15
CA TYR A 345 17.04 -14.10 -8.26
C TYR A 345 16.83 -13.72 -9.72
N VAL A 346 15.68 -13.15 -10.08
CA VAL A 346 15.46 -12.65 -11.44
C VAL A 346 16.15 -11.30 -11.64
N LEU A 347 16.87 -11.14 -12.76
CA LEU A 347 17.52 -9.88 -13.13
C LEU A 347 16.50 -8.77 -13.31
N ARG A 348 16.64 -7.72 -12.51
CA ARG A 348 15.85 -6.49 -12.61
C ARG A 348 16.62 -5.43 -13.40
N ASP A 349 15.87 -4.55 -14.06
CA ASP A 349 16.46 -3.54 -14.95
C ASP A 349 17.29 -2.49 -14.22
N ASP A 350 16.99 -2.21 -12.95
CA ASP A 350 17.79 -1.35 -12.08
C ASP A 350 19.17 -1.95 -11.80
N VAL A 351 19.26 -3.24 -11.50
CA VAL A 351 20.53 -3.97 -11.34
C VAL A 351 21.30 -3.98 -12.66
N ARG A 352 20.64 -4.32 -13.78
CA ARG A 352 21.25 -4.33 -15.11
C ARG A 352 21.85 -2.96 -15.45
N SER A 353 21.07 -1.90 -15.29
CA SER A 353 21.47 -0.53 -15.61
C SER A 353 22.57 -0.01 -14.67
N ARG A 354 22.45 -0.27 -13.35
CA ARG A 354 23.40 0.21 -12.35
C ARG A 354 24.81 -0.33 -12.54
N PHE A 355 24.93 -1.58 -12.99
CA PHE A 355 26.22 -2.24 -13.25
C PHE A 355 26.57 -2.30 -14.75
N ALA A 356 25.73 -1.69 -15.60
CA ALA A 356 25.82 -1.71 -17.06
C ALA A 356 26.01 -3.13 -17.63
N ILE A 357 25.25 -4.11 -17.14
CA ILE A 357 25.38 -5.51 -17.56
C ILE A 357 24.84 -5.66 -18.98
N ASP A 358 25.77 -5.82 -19.93
CA ASP A 358 25.45 -5.97 -21.35
C ASP A 358 25.44 -7.42 -21.81
N PHE A 359 26.18 -8.31 -21.13
CA PHE A 359 26.39 -9.70 -21.55
C PHE A 359 26.29 -10.68 -20.37
N VAL A 360 25.96 -11.93 -20.69
CA VAL A 360 26.00 -13.05 -19.74
C VAL A 360 26.89 -14.20 -20.26
N PRO A 361 27.58 -14.94 -19.38
CA PRO A 361 27.60 -14.76 -17.94
C PRO A 361 28.54 -13.62 -17.50
N SER A 362 28.14 -12.91 -16.44
CA SER A 362 28.90 -11.81 -15.84
C SER A 362 29.01 -11.98 -14.33
N VAL A 363 30.17 -11.64 -13.76
CA VAL A 363 30.38 -11.57 -12.32
C VAL A 363 30.70 -10.14 -11.93
N VAL A 364 29.96 -9.60 -10.96
CA VAL A 364 30.20 -8.27 -10.39
C VAL A 364 30.82 -8.40 -9.02
N THR A 365 31.96 -7.75 -8.84
CA THR A 365 32.63 -7.55 -7.55
C THR A 365 32.96 -6.07 -7.37
N ALA A 366 33.52 -5.71 -6.23
CA ALA A 366 33.97 -4.35 -5.98
C ALA A 366 35.26 -4.33 -5.17
N ASP A 367 36.00 -3.23 -5.29
CA ASP A 367 36.96 -2.80 -4.28
C ASP A 367 36.40 -1.60 -3.49
N ARG A 368 37.29 -0.78 -2.90
CA ARG A 368 36.90 0.40 -2.13
C ARG A 368 36.32 1.53 -2.99
N HIS A 369 36.61 1.58 -4.29
CA HIS A 369 36.30 2.74 -5.14
C HIS A 369 35.61 2.38 -6.46
N SER A 370 35.69 1.15 -6.93
CA SER A 370 35.13 0.74 -8.23
C SER A 370 34.48 -0.63 -8.18
N PHE A 371 33.47 -0.80 -9.03
CA PHE A 371 32.95 -2.13 -9.37
C PHE A 371 33.77 -2.74 -10.49
N TYR A 372 33.95 -4.05 -10.45
CA TYR A 372 34.54 -4.84 -11.52
C TYR A 372 33.50 -5.79 -12.08
N ILE A 373 33.29 -5.72 -13.40
CA ILE A 373 32.41 -6.63 -14.10
C ILE A 373 33.29 -7.51 -14.98
N GLU A 374 33.35 -8.78 -14.62
CA GLU A 374 34.03 -9.83 -15.38
C GLU A 374 33.02 -10.58 -16.22
N GLU A 375 33.15 -10.49 -17.54
CA GLU A 375 32.36 -11.23 -18.51
C GLU A 375 33.15 -12.46 -18.94
N PHE A 376 32.53 -13.65 -18.95
CA PHE A 376 33.21 -14.90 -19.29
C PHE A 376 32.77 -15.39 -20.68
N ALA A 377 33.75 -15.67 -21.54
CA ALA A 377 33.51 -16.41 -22.78
C ALA A 377 33.45 -17.93 -22.52
N PRO A 378 32.79 -18.70 -23.40
CA PRO A 378 32.85 -20.17 -23.42
C PRO A 378 34.25 -20.76 -23.30
#